data_AF-A0A931UG25-F1
#
_entry.id   AF-A0A931UG25-F1
#
_cell.length_a   1.000
_cell.length_b   1.000
_cell.length_c   1.000
_cell.angle_alpha   90.00
_cell.angle_beta   90.00
_cell.angle_gamma   90.00
#
_symmetry.space_group_name_H-M   'P 1'
#
loop_
_entity.id
_entity.type
_entity.pdbx_description
1 polymer ?
#
loop_
_entity_poly.entity_id
_entity_poly.type
_entity_poly.pdbx_seq_one_letter_code
_entity_poly.pdbx_strand_id
1 'polypeptide(L)'
;MEKESLTMDGVRTLRQDLWWIEPLLVVLFLGGFIVYTTWAALQNGYYYAAPYLSPFYSPCLSANCAHVTLPLIGSWWNLSPAILILWIPGGFRATCYYYRKAY
;
A
#
# COMPACT_ATOMS: atom_id res chain seq x y z
N MET A 1 -8.94 4.68 -58.55
CA MET A 1 -7.84 3.94 -57.92
C MET A 1 -7.51 4.60 -56.60
N GLU A 2 -8.42 4.56 -55.63
CA GLU A 2 -8.24 5.22 -54.32
C GLU A 2 -9.11 4.51 -53.29
N LYS A 3 -8.88 3.20 -53.14
CA LYS A 3 -9.59 2.34 -52.18
C LYS A 3 -8.61 1.54 -51.30
N GLU A 4 -7.31 1.80 -51.43
CA GLU A 4 -6.21 1.04 -50.83
C GLU A 4 -5.52 1.76 -49.66
N SER A 5 -6.10 2.83 -49.11
CA SER A 5 -5.57 3.46 -47.88
C SER A 5 -6.40 3.16 -46.61
N LEU A 6 -7.51 2.42 -46.73
CA LEU A 6 -8.37 2.06 -45.60
C LEU A 6 -8.18 0.61 -45.13
N THR A 7 -7.07 -0.03 -45.50
CA THR A 7 -6.53 -1.13 -44.70
C THR A 7 -5.92 -0.50 -43.45
N MET A 8 -6.79 -0.28 -42.45
CA MET A 8 -6.36 -0.25 -41.06
C MET A 8 -5.81 -1.64 -40.73
N ASP A 9 -4.64 -1.97 -41.26
CA ASP A 9 -3.84 -3.11 -40.84
C ASP A 9 -3.70 -2.99 -39.33
N GLY A 10 -4.31 -3.97 -38.66
CA GLY A 10 -4.82 -3.87 -37.30
C GLY A 10 -3.91 -3.07 -36.38
N VAL A 11 -4.53 -2.15 -35.64
CA VAL A 11 -3.91 -1.22 -34.67
C VAL A 11 -3.01 -1.99 -33.69
N ARG A 12 -1.80 -2.34 -34.12
CA ARG A 12 -0.71 -2.75 -33.27
C ARG A 12 -0.19 -1.47 -32.66
N THR A 13 -0.27 -1.38 -31.34
CA THR A 13 0.29 -0.24 -30.61
C THR A 13 1.73 -0.03 -31.10
N LEU A 14 2.06 1.15 -31.65
CA LEU A 14 3.42 1.50 -32.10
C LEU A 14 4.44 1.66 -30.95
N ARG A 15 4.06 1.16 -29.77
CA ARG A 15 4.78 1.34 -28.51
C ARG A 15 5.96 0.36 -28.46
N GLN A 16 7.17 0.87 -28.71
CA GLN A 16 8.43 0.11 -28.66
C GLN A 16 9.22 0.35 -27.35
N ASP A 17 8.74 1.24 -26.48
CA ASP A 17 9.32 1.52 -25.17
C ASP A 17 8.99 0.42 -24.14
N LEU A 18 9.84 0.29 -23.13
CA LEU A 18 9.65 -0.59 -21.97
C LEU A 18 8.61 -0.02 -21.00
N TRP A 19 7.41 0.27 -21.51
CA TRP A 19 6.31 0.93 -20.80
C TRP A 19 5.87 0.20 -19.53
N TRP A 20 6.10 -1.11 -19.44
CA TRP A 20 5.73 -1.94 -18.29
C TRP A 20 6.70 -1.85 -17.10
N ILE A 21 7.89 -1.25 -17.28
CA ILE A 21 8.88 -1.16 -16.20
C ILE A 21 8.38 -0.24 -15.09
N GLU A 22 7.78 0.89 -15.45
CA GLU A 22 7.23 1.85 -14.48
C GLU A 22 6.17 1.21 -13.55
N PRO A 23 5.09 0.57 -14.06
CA PRO A 23 4.13 -0.13 -13.20
C PRO A 23 4.76 -1.25 -12.39
N LEU A 24 5.68 -2.01 -12.99
CA LEU A 24 6.29 -3.14 -12.31
C LEU A 24 7.13 -2.69 -11.10
N LEU A 25 7.88 -1.60 -11.23
CA LEU A 25 8.61 -1.03 -10.09
C LEU A 25 7.65 -0.59 -8.98
N VAL A 26 6.56 0.09 -9.31
CA VAL A 26 5.56 0.51 -8.30
C VAL A 26 4.96 -0.69 -7.57
N VAL A 27 4.58 -1.74 -8.31
CA VAL A 27 4.01 -2.97 -7.72
C VAL A 27 5.03 -3.68 -6.83
N LEU A 28 6.30 -3.77 -7.25
CA LEU A 28 7.35 -4.40 -6.44
C LEU A 28 7.62 -3.63 -5.14
N PHE A 29 7.75 -2.29 -5.22
CA PHE A 29 7.97 -1.47 -4.04
C PHE A 29 6.77 -1.50 -3.08
N LEU A 30 5.55 -1.34 -3.60
CA LEU A 30 4.35 -1.34 -2.78
C LEU A 30 4.09 -2.72 -2.18
N GLY A 31 4.25 -3.79 -2.97
CA GLY A 31 4.12 -5.17 -2.51
C GLY A 31 5.15 -5.50 -1.44
N GLY A 32 6.42 -5.18 -1.66
CA GLY A 32 7.48 -5.37 -0.67
C GLY A 32 7.22 -4.60 0.62
N PHE A 33 6.73 -3.37 0.52
CA PHE A 33 6.35 -2.56 1.68
C PHE A 33 5.18 -3.19 2.46
N ILE A 34 4.14 -3.68 1.78
CA ILE A 34 2.99 -4.34 2.44
C ILE A 34 3.43 -5.61 3.17
N VAL A 35 4.26 -6.45 2.53
CA VAL A 35 4.79 -7.67 3.14
C VAL A 35 5.63 -7.34 4.38
N TYR A 36 6.56 -6.40 4.26
CA TYR A 36 7.42 -5.99 5.37
C TYR A 36 6.63 -5.40 6.54
N THR A 37 5.69 -4.50 6.26
CA THR A 37 4.90 -3.84 7.31
C THR A 37 3.92 -4.80 7.98
N THR A 38 3.41 -5.80 7.25
CA THR A 38 2.60 -6.88 7.83
C THR A 38 3.43 -7.73 8.78
N TRP A 39 4.65 -8.11 8.38
CA TRP A 39 5.59 -8.81 9.26
C TRP A 39 5.92 -7.98 10.52
N ALA A 40 6.23 -6.69 10.35
CA ALA A 40 6.52 -5.78 11.46
C ALA A 40 5.30 -5.56 12.39
N ALA A 41 4.08 -5.55 11.83
CA ALA A 41 2.85 -5.46 12.62
C ALA A 41 2.64 -6.73 13.45
N LEU A 42 2.89 -7.92 12.90
CA LEU A 42 2.77 -9.20 13.62
C LEU A 42 3.77 -9.31 14.78
N GLN A 43 4.95 -8.71 14.67
CA GLN A 43 5.95 -8.71 15.74
C GLN A 43 5.45 -8.01 17.03
N ASN A 44 4.50 -7.07 16.92
CA ASN A 44 3.90 -6.31 18.04
C ASN A 44 4.92 -5.81 19.09
N GLY A 45 6.12 -5.40 18.64
CA GLY A 45 7.24 -5.05 19.49
C GLY A 45 8.13 -3.99 18.85
N TYR A 46 9.06 -3.40 19.62
CA TYR A 46 10.02 -2.38 19.17
C TYR A 46 9.40 -1.12 18.53
N TYR A 47 8.14 -0.82 18.83
CA TYR A 47 7.40 0.31 18.25
C TYR A 47 7.52 1.61 19.06
N TYR A 48 8.20 1.58 20.19
CA TYR A 48 8.36 2.71 21.11
C TYR A 48 9.84 2.97 21.41
N ALA A 49 10.26 4.23 21.23
CA ALA A 49 11.55 4.74 21.64
C ALA A 49 11.34 6.16 22.18
N ALA A 50 11.36 6.34 23.50
CA ALA A 50 10.95 7.57 24.15
C ALA A 50 11.62 8.83 23.52
N PRO A 51 10.86 9.87 23.11
CA PRO A 51 9.41 10.06 23.20
C PRO A 51 8.61 9.63 21.94
N TYR A 52 9.25 8.96 20.98
CA TYR A 52 8.67 8.61 19.69
C TYR A 52 7.90 7.29 19.73
N LEU A 53 6.70 7.31 19.16
CA LEU A 53 5.91 6.14 18.84
C LEU A 53 5.91 5.95 17.32
N SER A 54 6.03 4.71 16.86
CA SER A 54 5.98 4.46 15.43
C SER A 54 4.63 4.90 14.83
N PRO A 55 4.60 5.45 13.61
CA PRO A 55 3.38 6.01 13.03
C PRO A 55 2.24 5.01 12.90
N PHE A 56 2.55 3.71 12.74
CA PHE A 56 1.53 2.65 12.61
C PHE A 56 0.79 2.34 13.92
N TYR A 57 1.38 2.69 15.06
CA TYR A 57 0.78 2.46 16.38
C TYR A 57 0.09 3.72 16.92
N SER A 58 0.09 4.82 16.17
CA SER A 58 -0.52 6.10 16.54
C SER A 58 -1.74 6.40 15.67
N PRO A 59 -2.93 6.67 16.25
CA PRO A 59 -3.28 6.56 17.67
C PRO A 59 -3.44 5.11 18.12
N CYS A 60 -3.14 4.81 19.39
CA CYS A 60 -3.39 3.50 19.97
C CYS A 60 -4.90 3.29 20.16
N LEU A 61 -5.51 2.52 19.25
CA LEU A 61 -6.96 2.22 19.20
C LEU A 61 -7.38 1.02 20.05
N SER A 62 -6.43 0.12 20.35
CA SER A 62 -6.69 -1.13 21.09
C SER A 62 -6.15 -1.04 22.52
N ALA A 63 -6.85 -1.70 23.45
CA ALA A 63 -6.45 -1.83 24.85
C ALA A 63 -5.10 -2.54 25.07
N ASN A 64 -4.58 -3.25 24.07
CA ASN A 64 -3.28 -3.96 24.13
C ASN A 64 -2.07 -3.08 23.77
N CYS A 65 -2.26 -1.77 23.65
CA CYS A 65 -1.21 -0.81 23.33
C CYS A 65 -0.58 -0.23 24.60
N ALA A 66 0.75 -0.03 24.65
CA ALA A 66 1.43 0.53 25.83
C ALA A 66 1.00 1.98 26.17
N HIS A 67 0.64 2.77 25.14
CA HIS A 67 0.22 4.17 25.29
C HIS A 67 -1.19 4.34 24.73
N VAL A 68 -2.18 3.79 25.43
CA VAL A 68 -3.60 3.89 25.02
C VAL A 68 -4.03 5.36 24.97
N THR A 69 -4.27 5.85 23.76
CA THR A 69 -4.82 7.20 23.52
C THR A 69 -6.34 7.17 23.38
N LEU A 70 -6.88 6.11 22.74
CA LEU A 70 -8.32 5.96 22.48
C LEU A 70 -8.69 4.46 22.49
N PRO A 71 -9.13 3.89 23.62
CA PRO A 71 -9.50 2.48 23.71
C PRO A 71 -10.87 2.20 23.06
N LEU A 72 -10.95 2.33 21.74
CA LEU A 72 -12.16 2.00 20.97
C LEU A 72 -12.31 0.49 20.80
N ILE A 73 -11.20 -0.24 20.75
CA ILE A 73 -11.19 -1.70 20.64
C ILE A 73 -10.76 -2.29 21.99
N GLY A 74 -11.68 -3.00 22.62
CA GLY A 74 -11.47 -3.63 23.93
C GLY A 74 -10.43 -4.76 23.92
N SER A 75 -10.22 -5.36 25.08
CA SER A 75 -9.24 -6.43 25.33
C SER A 75 -9.50 -7.73 24.56
N TRP A 76 -10.66 -7.87 23.93
CA TRP A 76 -10.99 -9.02 23.08
C TRP A 76 -10.12 -9.10 21.81
N TRP A 77 -9.51 -7.99 21.40
CA TRP A 77 -8.65 -7.91 20.24
C TRP A 77 -7.18 -8.16 20.59
N ASN A 78 -6.73 -9.41 20.51
CA ASN A 78 -5.37 -9.83 20.84
C ASN A 78 -4.34 -9.63 19.71
N LEU A 79 -4.77 -9.11 18.55
CA LEU A 79 -3.87 -8.83 17.43
C LEU A 79 -3.22 -7.44 17.57
N SER A 80 -2.09 -7.25 16.90
CA SER A 80 -1.36 -5.97 16.93
C SER A 80 -2.26 -4.79 16.53
N PRO A 81 -2.25 -3.68 17.28
CA PRO A 81 -3.01 -2.48 16.94
C PRO A 81 -2.65 -1.92 15.55
N ALA A 82 -1.41 -2.14 15.10
CA ALA A 82 -0.91 -1.61 13.83
C ALA A 82 -1.68 -2.10 12.60
N ILE A 83 -2.24 -3.32 12.65
CA ILE A 83 -2.99 -3.91 11.53
C ILE A 83 -4.24 -3.09 11.21
N LEU A 84 -4.88 -2.50 12.22
CA LEU A 84 -6.09 -1.71 12.08
C LEU A 84 -5.86 -0.44 11.26
N ILE A 85 -4.66 0.14 11.35
CA ILE A 85 -4.32 1.40 10.68
C ILE A 85 -3.59 1.14 9.38
N LEU A 86 -2.78 0.08 9.28
CA LEU A 86 -1.87 -0.21 8.15
C LEU A 86 -2.57 -0.26 6.78
N TRP A 87 -3.79 -0.79 6.71
CA TRP A 87 -4.51 -0.91 5.45
C TRP A 87 -4.94 0.45 4.87
N ILE A 88 -5.10 1.49 5.70
CA ILE A 88 -5.52 2.83 5.25
C ILE A 88 -4.42 3.54 4.44
N PRO A 89 -3.19 3.78 4.95
CA PRO A 89 -2.14 4.42 4.17
C PRO A 89 -1.66 3.51 3.02
N GLY A 90 -1.68 2.18 3.20
CA GLY A 90 -1.37 1.23 2.14
C GLY A 90 -2.41 1.30 1.01
N GLY A 91 -3.69 1.26 1.35
CA GLY A 91 -4.81 1.36 0.43
C GLY A 91 -4.88 2.71 -0.28
N PHE A 92 -4.68 3.81 0.44
CA PHE A 92 -4.61 5.15 -0.15
C PHE A 92 -3.46 5.29 -1.15
N ARG A 93 -2.28 4.75 -0.85
CA ARG A 93 -1.16 4.75 -1.81
C ARG A 93 -1.49 3.89 -3.03
N ALA A 94 -2.09 2.72 -2.84
CA ALA A 94 -2.51 1.87 -3.95
C ALA A 94 -3.54 2.58 -4.86
N THR A 95 -4.57 3.20 -4.29
CA THR A 95 -5.59 3.93 -5.06
C THR A 95 -5.03 5.19 -5.70
N CYS A 96 -4.09 5.90 -5.07
CA CYS A 96 -3.39 7.02 -5.70
C CYS A 96 -2.57 6.57 -6.92
N TYR A 97 -1.85 5.45 -6.86
CA TYR A 97 -1.11 4.94 -8.03
C TYR A 97 -2.05 4.49 -9.14
N TYR A 98 -3.19 3.90 -8.78
CA TYR A 98 -4.23 3.58 -9.74
C TYR A 98 -4.79 4.84 -10.41
N TYR A 99 -5.17 5.86 -9.64
CA TYR A 99 -5.73 7.10 -10.19
C TYR A 99 -4.71 7.92 -10.98
N ARG A 100 -3.42 7.86 -10.61
CA ARG A 100 -2.32 8.50 -11.36
C ARG A 100 -2.03 7.80 -12.69
N LYS A 101 -2.63 6.64 -12.97
CA LYS A 101 -2.31 5.80 -14.14
C LYS A 101 -0.83 5.46 -14.22
N ALA A 102 -0.23 5.04 -13.11
CA ALA A 102 1.14 4.53 -13.11
C ALA A 102 1.24 3.13 -13.77
N TYR A 103 0.45 2.86 -14.81
CA TYR A 103 0.28 1.58 -15.51
C TYR A 103 0.32 1.74 -17.03
#